data_AF-A0A2D6RK70-F1
#
_entry.id   AF-A0A2D6RK70-F1
#
_cell.length_a   1.000
_cell.length_b   1.000
_cell.length_c   1.000
_cell.angle_alpha   90.00
_cell.angle_beta   90.00
_cell.angle_gamma   90.00
#
_symmetry.space_group_name_H-M   'P 1'
#
loop_
_entity.id
_entity.type
_entity.pdbx_description
1 polymer ?
#
loop_
_entity_poly.entity_id
_entity_poly.type
_entity_poly.pdbx_seq_one_letter_code
_entity_poly.pdbx_strand_id
1 'polypeptide(L)' 'MELNQELLNLLICPSCKSKIQYYEYNKNLICSNCRKEYPVDDDIPIFIKE' A
#
# COMPACT_ATOMS: atom_id res chain seq x y z
N MET A 1 17.42 -14.31 -7.52
CA MET A 1 16.75 -14.05 -6.23
C MET A 1 15.31 -13.73 -6.57
N GLU A 2 14.40 -14.67 -6.33
CA GLU A 2 12.96 -14.48 -6.52
C GLU A 2 12.46 -13.58 -5.39
N LEU A 3 11.85 -12.44 -5.74
CA LEU A 3 11.18 -11.59 -4.76
C LEU A 3 9.95 -12.36 -4.24
N ASN A 4 9.99 -12.77 -2.98
CA ASN A 4 8.99 -13.64 -2.36
C ASN A 4 7.59 -12.99 -2.42
N GLN A 5 6.65 -13.62 -3.11
CA GLN A 5 5.26 -13.15 -3.25
C GLN A 5 4.56 -12.98 -1.89
N GLU A 6 5.02 -13.68 -0.85
CA GLU A 6 4.54 -13.50 0.52
C GLU A 6 4.86 -12.10 1.07
N LEU A 7 5.99 -11.50 0.67
CA LEU A 7 6.40 -10.17 1.11
C LEU A 7 5.54 -9.06 0.50
N LEU A 8 5.07 -9.26 -0.73
CA LEU A 8 4.12 -8.34 -1.40
C LEU A 8 2.72 -8.45 -0.80
N ASN A 9 2.30 -9.67 -0.41
CA ASN A 9 1.05 -9.90 0.32
C ASN A 9 1.06 -9.32 1.76
N LEU A 10 2.24 -8.96 2.26
CA LEU A 10 2.47 -8.37 3.59
C LEU A 10 2.20 -6.86 3.65
N LEU A 11 1.96 -6.19 2.51
CA LEU A 11 1.62 -4.77 2.51
C LEU A 11 0.26 -4.55 3.18
N ILE A 12 0.34 -4.02 4.40
CA ILE A 12 -0.79 -3.67 5.25
C ILE A 12 -0.81 -2.16 5.47
N CYS A 13 -2.00 -1.65 5.79
CA CYS A 13 -2.19 -0.23 6.07
C CYS A 13 -1.37 0.15 7.32
N PRO A 14 -0.50 1.17 7.27
CA PRO A 14 0.26 1.60 8.44
C PRO A 14 -0.62 2.17 9.56
N SER A 15 -1.83 2.64 9.24
CA SER A 15 -2.75 3.26 10.20
C SER A 15 -3.64 2.25 10.93
N CYS A 16 -4.10 1.20 10.26
CA CYS A 16 -5.09 0.25 10.82
C CYS A 16 -4.70 -1.22 10.70
N LYS A 17 -3.52 -1.52 10.12
CA LYS A 17 -2.97 -2.88 9.92
C LYS A 17 -3.85 -3.82 9.10
N SER A 18 -4.83 -3.29 8.39
CA SER A 18 -5.70 -4.05 7.49
C SER A 18 -5.07 -4.19 6.11
N LYS A 19 -5.56 -5.14 5.30
CA LYS A 19 -5.13 -5.30 3.91
C LYS A 19 -5.38 -4.01 3.11
N ILE A 20 -4.41 -3.62 2.29
CA ILE A 20 -4.54 -2.50 1.33
C ILE A 20 -4.47 -3.04 -0.09
N GLN A 21 -5.10 -2.35 -1.02
CA GLN A 21 -5.12 -2.71 -2.42
C GLN A 21 -4.34 -1.66 -3.22
N TYR A 22 -3.50 -2.14 -4.13
CA TYR A 22 -2.82 -1.28 -5.09
C TYR A 22 -3.71 -1.08 -6.32
N TYR A 23 -3.93 0.18 -6.67
CA TYR A 23 -4.68 0.60 -7.84
C TYR A 23 -3.70 1.12 -8.88
N GLU A 24 -3.34 0.26 -9.82
CA GLU A 24 -2.36 0.54 -10.89
C GLU A 24 -2.76 1.76 -11.74
N TYR A 25 -4.05 1.94 -12.01
CA TYR A 25 -4.54 3.04 -12.85
C TYR A 25 -4.18 4.43 -12.30
N ASN A 26 -4.25 4.60 -10.97
CA ASN A 26 -3.96 5.86 -10.30
C ASN A 26 -2.62 5.85 -9.53
N LYS A 27 -1.87 4.74 -9.59
CA LYS A 27 -0.68 4.50 -8.75
C LYS A 27 -0.91 4.82 -7.27
N ASN A 28 -2.01 4.32 -6.70
CA ASN A 28 -2.37 4.58 -5.29
C ASN A 28 -2.58 3.27 -4.53
N LEU A 29 -2.22 3.26 -3.25
CA LEU A 29 -2.60 2.22 -2.31
C LEU A 29 -3.81 2.70 -1.49
N ILE A 30 -4.94 2.01 -1.63
CA ILE A 30 -6.17 2.36 -0.93
C ILE A 30 -6.46 1.30 0.12
N CYS A 31 -6.77 1.75 1.34
CA CYS A 31 -7.25 0.88 2.40
C CYS A 31 -8.77 0.92 2.48
N SER A 32 -9.45 -0.21 2.22
CA SER A 32 -10.92 -0.26 2.34
C SER A 32 -11.44 -0.06 3.77
N ASN A 33 -10.62 -0.34 4.79
CA ASN A 33 -11.06 -0.26 6.19
C ASN A 33 -11.02 1.18 6.73
N CYS A 34 -9.89 1.88 6.60
CA CYS A 34 -9.76 3.26 7.07
C CYS A 34 -10.04 4.31 5.98
N ARG A 35 -10.23 3.89 4.72
CA ARG A 35 -10.43 4.75 3.55
C ARG A 35 -9.29 5.76 3.31
N LYS A 36 -8.09 5.46 3.81
CA LYS A 36 -6.87 6.22 3.49
C LYS A 36 -6.34 5.81 2.12
N GLU A 37 -5.87 6.81 1.41
CA GLU A 37 -5.18 6.67 0.12
C GLU A 37 -3.73 7.08 0.32
N TYR A 38 -2.81 6.26 -0.17
CA TYR A 38 -1.37 6.53 -0.15
C TYR A 38 -0.88 6.60 -1.59
N PRO A 39 -0.38 7.75 -2.06
CA PRO A 39 0.17 7.85 -3.40
C PRO A 39 1.47 7.06 -3.51
N VAL A 40 1.74 6.51 -4.69
CA VAL A 40 2.99 5.82 -5.03
C VAL A 40 3.77 6.71 -6.00
N ASP A 41 4.94 7.16 -5.59
CA ASP A 41 5.86 7.99 -6.39
C ASP A 41 7.18 7.22 -6.59
N ASP A 42 7.65 7.13 -7.83
CA ASP A 42 8.84 6.35 -8.21
C ASP A 42 8.82 4.89 -7.69
N ASP A 43 7.65 4.24 -7.77
CA ASP A 43 7.38 2.90 -7.22
C ASP A 43 7.55 2.77 -5.69
N ILE A 44 7.64 3.88 -4.97
CA ILE A 44 7.73 3.96 -3.51
C ILE A 44 6.40 4.49 -2.93
N PRO A 45 5.70 3.70 -2.10
CA PRO A 45 4.54 4.16 -1.34
C PRO A 45 4.88 5.30 -0.37
N ILE A 46 4.23 6.44 -0.52
CA ILE A 46 4.39 7.56 0.41
C ILE A 46 3.43 7.37 1.59
N PHE A 47 3.97 6.89 2.71
CA PHE A 47 3.27 6.82 4.00
C PHE A 47 3.61 8.05 4.85
N ILE A 48 2.82 9.12 4.72
CA ILE A 48 2.95 10.31 5.56
C ILE A 48 2.23 10.04 6.89
N LYS A 49 2.95 10.21 8.00
CA LYS A 49 2.36 10.41 9.33
C LYS A 49 2.42 11.91 9.59
N GLU A 50 1.26 12.54 9.78
CA GLU A 50 1.20 13.84 10.48
C GLU A 50 1.67 13.68 11.92
#